data_AF-A0A9W9JY68-F1
#
_entry.id   AF-A0A9W9JY68-F1
#
_cell.length_a   1.000
_cell.length_b   1.000
_cell.length_c   1.000
_cell.angle_alpha   90.00
_cell.angle_beta   90.00
_cell.angle_gamma   90.00
#
_symmetry.space_group_name_H-M   'P 1'
#
loop_
_entity.id
_entity.type
_entity.pdbx_description
1 polymer ?
#
loop_
_entity_poly.entity_id
_entity_poly.type
_entity_poly.pdbx_seq_one_letter_code
_entity_poly.pdbx_strand_id
1 'polypeptide(L)'
;MSKEFASDSSLRSSVDKAPAVSESTDEERVYLTGFKLLWFACLQPLTGRIYTNFTSKWTFLVFFFIFELGSLLCGLATSSKMLIIARAIAGIGSSGLMNGALTIVSASAPLHKAPTLFGMIMGFCQLGVAFGPLIGGAFTEYTTWRWCFYINLPIGGLVALMLIFIEIPDQIAKPSIKSAFDTITQKLDLTGFVLFAPAAIQLLLALEYGQNKYGWNSATVIGLFCGAGGTFIVFVLWEHHQGDKAMIPLAMIAKRIVWSSCLVMVTLFAMVLSASYYLPVYFQSIKNGSPMMSGVYILPSILAQLVFAVMSGLLIGRLGYYLPWAVFCGVATAIGNGLISTLSPDTSTGKWVGYQILMGAGRGAGFQTPMIAIQNALAPSQVSVGMAILMFIQTLSGAVFLTFADVIFSTGLKSLIPEHAPNANAAAVVAAGATGIRDVVSAEDLPGVLTAYSKSVDHVFYMAAALGAVCVFFAFGMGWKDVRKKKPSPENV
;
A
#
# COMPACT_ATOMS: atom_id res chain seq x y z
N MET A 1 -2.78 48.63 -30.67
CA MET A 1 -3.15 48.31 -29.27
C MET A 1 -3.01 46.81 -29.05
N SER A 2 -1.79 46.30 -29.31
CA SER A 2 -1.49 44.88 -29.48
C SER A 2 0.00 44.60 -29.19
N LYS A 3 0.53 45.15 -28.09
CA LYS A 3 1.94 44.97 -27.69
C LYS A 3 2.22 45.09 -26.18
N GLU A 4 1.23 44.88 -25.31
CA GLU A 4 1.37 45.06 -23.85
C GLU A 4 0.85 43.87 -23.02
N PHE A 5 1.06 42.64 -23.49
CA PHE A 5 0.77 41.41 -22.73
C PHE A 5 1.99 40.48 -22.67
N ALA A 6 3.20 41.05 -22.74
CA ALA A 6 4.46 40.30 -22.78
C ALA A 6 5.36 40.51 -21.53
N SER A 7 4.89 41.17 -20.47
CA SER A 7 5.73 41.48 -19.29
C SER A 7 5.21 40.90 -17.97
N ASP A 8 4.56 39.74 -17.99
CA ASP A 8 4.08 39.12 -16.75
C ASP A 8 4.46 37.63 -16.58
N SER A 9 5.61 37.25 -17.13
CA SER A 9 6.28 35.97 -16.84
C SER A 9 7.00 35.98 -15.49
N SER A 10 7.27 37.16 -14.91
CA SER A 10 7.92 37.28 -13.60
C SER A 10 6.95 36.99 -12.44
N LEU A 11 5.68 37.37 -12.54
CA LEU A 11 4.67 37.09 -11.51
C LEU A 11 4.22 35.62 -11.46
N ARG A 12 4.32 34.88 -12.57
CA ARG A 12 4.11 33.42 -12.59
C ARG A 12 5.25 32.63 -11.93
N SER A 13 6.45 33.21 -11.81
CA SER A 13 7.60 32.55 -11.16
C SER A 13 7.63 32.70 -9.63
N SER A 14 6.78 33.56 -9.07
CA SER A 14 6.82 33.96 -7.66
C SER A 14 5.78 33.28 -6.76
N VAL A 15 4.89 32.45 -7.31
CA VAL A 15 3.89 31.70 -6.50
C VAL A 15 4.38 30.30 -6.10
N ASP A 16 5.47 29.80 -6.68
CA ASP A 16 5.99 28.44 -6.44
C ASP A 16 7.13 28.31 -5.43
N LYS A 17 7.52 29.38 -4.72
CA LYS A 17 8.61 29.30 -3.73
C LYS A 17 8.09 29.16 -2.30
N ALA A 18 7.63 27.95 -1.97
CA ALA A 18 7.74 27.43 -0.60
C ALA A 18 8.91 26.43 -0.57
N PRO A 19 10.15 26.89 -0.28
CA PRO A 19 11.37 26.11 -0.54
C PRO A 19 11.55 24.85 0.33
N ALA A 20 10.82 24.70 1.43
CA ALA A 20 11.12 23.66 2.43
C ALA A 20 10.39 22.31 2.25
N VAL A 21 9.44 22.19 1.32
CA VAL A 21 8.73 20.91 1.06
C VAL A 21 8.88 20.42 -0.38
N SER A 22 9.16 21.32 -1.32
CA SER A 22 9.58 20.95 -2.68
C SER A 22 10.95 20.28 -2.72
N GLU A 23 11.75 20.37 -1.64
CA GLU A 23 13.01 19.65 -1.46
C GLU A 23 12.84 18.20 -1.00
N SER A 24 11.60 17.71 -0.81
CA SER A 24 11.41 16.28 -0.50
C SER A 24 11.75 15.43 -1.72
N THR A 25 12.87 14.70 -1.63
CA THR A 25 13.34 13.76 -2.66
C THR A 25 12.31 12.65 -2.86
N ASP A 26 12.31 11.98 -4.02
CA ASP A 26 11.39 10.85 -4.25
C ASP A 26 11.58 9.72 -3.22
N GLU A 27 12.78 9.61 -2.64
CA GLU A 27 13.13 8.71 -1.54
C GLU A 27 12.34 9.05 -0.27
N GLU A 28 12.26 10.35 0.09
CA GLU A 28 11.44 10.79 1.23
C GLU A 28 9.95 10.48 1.01
N ARG A 29 9.46 10.50 -0.24
CA ARG A 29 8.06 10.21 -0.58
C ARG A 29 7.70 8.72 -0.47
N VAL A 30 8.63 7.84 -0.83
CA VAL A 30 8.51 6.40 -0.57
C VAL A 30 8.52 6.14 0.93
N TYR A 31 9.50 6.69 1.65
CA TYR A 31 9.62 6.56 3.08
C TYR A 31 8.34 7.02 3.80
N LEU A 32 7.79 8.17 3.41
CA LEU A 32 6.52 8.71 3.90
C LEU A 32 5.33 7.74 3.71
N THR A 33 5.30 7.04 2.58
CA THR A 33 4.22 6.11 2.25
C THR A 33 4.40 4.77 2.98
N GLY A 34 5.62 4.24 3.02
CA GLY A 34 5.97 3.06 3.80
C GLY A 34 5.73 3.25 5.29
N PHE A 35 6.09 4.40 5.85
CA PHE A 35 5.86 4.74 7.25
C PHE A 35 4.37 4.83 7.60
N LYS A 36 3.55 5.47 6.74
CA LYS A 36 2.08 5.46 6.91
C LYS A 36 1.53 4.04 6.94
N LEU A 37 1.95 3.21 5.97
CA LEU A 37 1.51 1.82 5.87
C LEU A 37 1.95 1.00 7.08
N LEU A 38 3.14 1.27 7.63
CA LEU A 38 3.59 0.61 8.83
C LEU A 38 2.70 0.95 10.04
N TRP A 39 2.42 2.24 10.28
CA TRP A 39 1.51 2.64 11.35
C TRP A 39 0.11 2.07 11.18
N PHE A 40 -0.39 2.04 9.95
CA PHE A 40 -1.65 1.37 9.62
C PHE A 40 -1.60 -0.12 10.00
N ALA A 41 -0.57 -0.84 9.56
CA ALA A 41 -0.41 -2.27 9.80
C ALA A 41 -0.32 -2.59 11.31
N CYS A 42 0.54 -1.87 12.03
CA CYS A 42 0.78 -2.09 13.44
C CYS A 42 -0.49 -1.86 14.27
N LEU A 43 -1.29 -0.84 13.96
CA LEU A 43 -2.46 -0.45 14.75
C LEU A 43 -3.74 -1.16 14.34
N GLN A 44 -3.74 -1.87 13.21
CA GLN A 44 -4.93 -2.59 12.73
C GLN A 44 -5.46 -3.62 13.74
N PRO A 45 -4.65 -4.46 14.40
CA PRO A 45 -5.15 -5.38 15.43
C PRO A 45 -5.69 -4.65 16.67
N LEU A 46 -5.04 -3.56 17.07
CA LEU A 46 -5.44 -2.74 18.22
C LEU A 46 -6.82 -2.11 17.99
N THR A 47 -7.00 -1.48 16.84
CA THR A 47 -8.27 -0.84 16.48
C THR A 47 -9.42 -1.84 16.41
N GLY A 48 -9.21 -3.05 15.88
CA GLY A 48 -10.22 -4.12 15.89
C GLY A 48 -10.75 -4.43 17.30
N ARG A 49 -9.88 -4.47 18.31
CA ARG A 49 -10.29 -4.69 19.71
C ARG A 49 -10.97 -3.47 20.34
N ILE A 50 -10.60 -2.25 19.94
CA ILE A 50 -11.31 -1.03 20.37
C ILE A 50 -12.77 -1.09 19.92
N TYR A 51 -13.05 -1.48 18.67
CA TYR A 51 -14.43 -1.65 18.17
C TYR A 51 -15.24 -2.74 18.90
N THR A 52 -14.58 -3.76 19.46
CA THR A 52 -15.29 -4.79 20.26
C THR A 52 -15.70 -4.31 21.66
N ASN A 53 -15.05 -3.28 22.20
CA ASN A 53 -15.27 -2.82 23.58
C ASN A 53 -15.99 -1.46 23.66
N PHE A 54 -15.84 -0.60 22.66
CA PHE A 54 -16.44 0.74 22.60
C PHE A 54 -17.50 0.85 21.51
N THR A 55 -18.49 1.75 21.68
CA THR A 55 -19.58 2.01 20.71
C THR A 55 -19.03 2.24 19.29
N SER A 56 -19.59 1.55 18.28
CA SER A 56 -18.97 1.47 16.95
C SER A 56 -19.02 2.83 16.26
N LYS A 57 -20.13 3.55 16.45
CA LYS A 57 -20.35 4.92 15.96
C LYS A 57 -19.28 5.89 16.43
N TRP A 58 -19.12 6.04 17.75
CA TRP A 58 -18.19 7.01 18.33
C TRP A 58 -16.74 6.63 18.06
N THR A 59 -16.43 5.33 18.11
CA THR A 59 -15.10 4.83 17.74
C THR A 59 -14.75 5.19 16.29
N PHE A 60 -15.68 4.98 15.36
CA PHE A 60 -15.51 5.37 13.95
C PHE A 60 -15.33 6.87 13.79
N LEU A 61 -16.15 7.71 14.43
CA LEU A 61 -16.01 9.16 14.35
C LEU A 61 -14.68 9.66 14.92
N VAL A 62 -14.16 9.06 15.99
CA VAL A 62 -12.84 9.41 16.55
C VAL A 62 -11.72 9.05 15.58
N PHE A 63 -11.69 7.84 15.03
CA PHE A 63 -10.68 7.46 14.03
C PHE A 63 -10.81 8.26 12.73
N PHE A 64 -12.04 8.62 12.35
CA PHE A 64 -12.33 9.50 11.22
C PHE A 64 -11.74 10.89 11.45
N PHE A 65 -11.98 11.47 12.63
CA PHE A 65 -11.39 12.75 13.02
C PHE A 65 -9.85 12.70 13.03
N ILE A 66 -9.24 11.64 13.56
CA ILE A 66 -7.78 11.44 13.56
C ILE A 66 -7.25 11.38 12.11
N PHE A 67 -7.95 10.68 11.21
CA PHE A 67 -7.59 10.61 9.80
C PHE A 67 -7.65 11.98 9.12
N GLU A 68 -8.74 12.72 9.31
CA GLU A 68 -8.92 14.07 8.75
C GLU A 68 -7.90 15.07 9.31
N LEU A 69 -7.61 15.00 10.61
CA LEU A 69 -6.57 15.80 11.24
C LEU A 69 -5.19 15.48 10.63
N GLY A 70 -4.87 14.20 10.44
CA GLY A 70 -3.67 13.77 9.75
C GLY A 70 -3.60 14.31 8.31
N SER A 71 -4.71 14.28 7.58
CA SER A 71 -4.83 14.84 6.22
C SER A 71 -4.60 16.35 6.22
N LEU A 72 -5.22 17.09 7.15
CA LEU A 72 -5.03 18.53 7.32
C LEU A 72 -3.58 18.88 7.59
N LEU A 73 -2.94 18.16 8.53
CA LEU A 73 -1.52 18.35 8.85
C LEU A 73 -0.61 18.04 7.65
N CYS A 74 -0.98 17.08 6.79
CA CYS A 74 -0.24 16.82 5.55
C CYS A 74 -0.36 17.99 4.56
N GLY A 75 -1.56 18.58 4.42
CA GLY A 75 -1.78 19.74 3.55
C GLY A 75 -1.06 21.00 4.06
N LEU A 76 -1.01 21.18 5.38
CA LEU A 76 -0.33 22.30 6.04
C LEU A 76 1.17 22.06 6.26
N ALA A 77 1.71 20.93 5.81
CA ALA A 77 3.10 20.60 6.08
C ALA A 77 4.06 21.65 5.50
N THR A 78 5.00 22.08 6.33
CA THR A 78 6.08 23.04 6.00
C THR A 78 7.46 22.40 6.00
N SER A 79 7.59 21.15 6.45
CA SER A 79 8.83 20.37 6.43
C SER A 79 8.55 18.88 6.22
N SER A 80 9.53 18.13 5.69
CA SER A 80 9.42 16.68 5.53
C SER A 80 9.13 15.97 6.85
N LYS A 81 9.74 16.40 7.97
CA LYS A 81 9.47 15.84 9.30
C LYS A 81 8.01 16.03 9.73
N MET A 82 7.44 17.21 9.48
CA MET A 82 6.02 17.46 9.76
C MET A 82 5.12 16.56 8.91
N LEU A 83 5.46 16.38 7.62
CA LEU A 83 4.73 15.50 6.72
C LEU A 83 4.80 14.02 7.16
N ILE A 84 5.95 13.56 7.67
CA ILE A 84 6.13 12.21 8.23
C ILE A 84 5.22 11.98 9.43
N ILE A 85 5.21 12.92 10.38
CA ILE A 85 4.37 12.83 11.57
C ILE A 85 2.88 12.88 11.18
N ALA A 86 2.51 13.78 10.27
CA ALA A 86 1.14 13.89 9.77
C ALA A 86 0.67 12.58 9.07
N ARG A 87 1.54 11.96 8.27
CA ARG A 87 1.27 10.66 7.64
C ARG A 87 1.16 9.53 8.65
N ALA A 88 1.93 9.54 9.74
CA ALA A 88 1.75 8.58 10.82
C ALA A 88 0.36 8.71 11.44
N ILE A 89 -0.06 9.93 11.80
CA ILE A 89 -1.39 10.23 12.36
C ILE A 89 -2.50 9.77 11.41
N ALA A 90 -2.38 10.06 10.10
CA ALA A 90 -3.33 9.59 9.11
C ALA A 90 -3.35 8.05 9.00
N GLY A 91 -2.21 7.38 9.15
CA GLY A 91 -2.12 5.91 9.23
C GLY A 91 -2.89 5.33 10.42
N ILE A 92 -2.77 5.95 11.61
CA ILE A 92 -3.55 5.59 12.81
C ILE A 92 -5.04 5.66 12.52
N GLY A 93 -5.51 6.81 12.01
CA GLY A 93 -6.92 7.03 11.66
C GLY A 93 -7.43 6.01 10.65
N SER A 94 -6.66 5.78 9.58
CA SER A 94 -7.03 4.87 8.50
C SER A 94 -7.19 3.41 8.98
N SER A 95 -6.36 2.95 9.93
CA SER A 95 -6.48 1.59 10.49
C SER A 95 -7.83 1.36 11.20
N GLY A 96 -8.29 2.38 11.94
CA GLY A 96 -9.58 2.35 12.60
C GLY A 96 -10.74 2.42 11.62
N LEU A 97 -10.63 3.25 10.57
CA LEU A 97 -11.67 3.34 9.54
C LEU A 97 -11.90 2.03 8.81
N MET A 98 -10.82 1.30 8.47
CA MET A 98 -10.94 0.01 7.80
C MET A 98 -11.68 -1.02 8.68
N ASN A 99 -11.23 -1.20 9.93
CA ASN A 99 -11.88 -2.13 10.87
C ASN A 99 -13.30 -1.70 11.22
N GLY A 100 -13.52 -0.40 11.38
CA GLY A 100 -14.83 0.16 11.69
C GLY A 100 -15.82 -0.03 10.56
N ALA A 101 -15.42 0.19 9.31
CA ALA A 101 -16.29 -0.05 8.14
C ALA A 101 -16.74 -1.51 8.08
N LEU A 102 -15.82 -2.46 8.29
CA LEU A 102 -16.14 -3.88 8.32
C LEU A 102 -17.07 -4.24 9.49
N THR A 103 -16.81 -3.69 10.67
CA THR A 103 -17.61 -3.93 11.89
C THR A 103 -19.03 -3.39 11.74
N ILE A 104 -19.17 -2.15 11.26
CA ILE A 104 -20.46 -1.47 11.08
C ILE A 104 -21.31 -2.21 10.05
N VAL A 105 -20.73 -2.61 8.92
CA VAL A 105 -21.47 -3.38 7.90
C VAL A 105 -21.87 -4.75 8.41
N SER A 106 -21.01 -5.41 9.18
CA SER A 106 -21.39 -6.66 9.84
C SER A 106 -22.58 -6.45 10.79
N ALA A 107 -22.63 -5.31 11.49
CA ALA A 107 -23.72 -4.96 12.42
C ALA A 107 -25.06 -4.68 11.75
N SER A 108 -25.01 -3.91 10.67
CA SER A 108 -26.21 -3.42 9.99
C SER A 108 -26.80 -4.45 9.02
N ALA A 109 -26.03 -5.46 8.60
CA ALA A 109 -26.43 -6.39 7.56
C ALA A 109 -26.77 -7.79 8.11
N PRO A 110 -27.86 -8.42 7.64
CA PRO A 110 -28.09 -9.82 7.93
C PRO A 110 -27.00 -10.69 7.28
N LEU A 111 -26.60 -11.77 7.96
CA LEU A 111 -25.46 -12.64 7.60
C LEU A 111 -25.44 -13.09 6.12
N HIS A 112 -26.60 -13.25 5.49
CA HIS A 112 -26.71 -13.65 4.08
C HIS A 112 -26.37 -12.53 3.08
N LYS A 113 -26.48 -11.24 3.48
CA LYS A 113 -26.13 -10.08 2.64
C LYS A 113 -24.75 -9.50 2.94
N ALA A 114 -24.16 -9.84 4.09
CA ALA A 114 -22.85 -9.34 4.49
C ALA A 114 -21.74 -9.56 3.43
N PRO A 115 -21.63 -10.73 2.76
CA PRO A 115 -20.63 -10.91 1.70
C PRO A 115 -20.81 -9.95 0.51
N THR A 116 -22.04 -9.68 0.10
CA THR A 116 -22.35 -8.74 -0.99
C THR A 116 -21.96 -7.31 -0.62
N LEU A 117 -22.24 -6.89 0.61
CA LEU A 117 -21.89 -5.55 1.09
C LEU A 117 -20.38 -5.38 1.29
N PHE A 118 -19.69 -6.39 1.82
CA PHE A 118 -18.23 -6.39 1.86
C PHE A 118 -17.62 -6.32 0.46
N GLY A 119 -18.19 -7.05 -0.50
CA GLY A 119 -17.81 -6.95 -1.91
C GLY A 119 -17.99 -5.53 -2.47
N MET A 120 -19.09 -4.85 -2.14
CA MET A 120 -19.32 -3.45 -2.53
C MET A 120 -18.29 -2.50 -1.90
N ILE A 121 -18.01 -2.62 -0.60
CA ILE A 121 -16.99 -1.81 0.10
C ILE A 121 -15.63 -1.98 -0.59
N MET A 122 -15.19 -3.22 -0.78
CA MET A 122 -13.90 -3.50 -1.41
C MET A 122 -13.87 -3.02 -2.88
N GLY A 123 -15.01 -3.07 -3.57
CA GLY A 123 -15.19 -2.48 -4.90
C GLY A 123 -14.96 -0.96 -4.90
N PHE A 124 -15.58 -0.22 -3.97
CA PHE A 124 -15.36 1.22 -3.81
C PHE A 124 -13.92 1.54 -3.43
N CYS A 125 -13.29 0.75 -2.54
CA CYS A 125 -11.86 0.90 -2.24
C CYS A 125 -11.01 0.75 -3.51
N GLN A 126 -11.32 -0.23 -4.36
CA GLN A 126 -10.57 -0.48 -5.58
C GLN A 126 -10.79 0.62 -6.64
N LEU A 127 -12.00 1.19 -6.71
CA LEU A 127 -12.27 2.39 -7.50
C LEU A 127 -11.48 3.60 -6.97
N GLY A 128 -11.37 3.75 -5.65
CA GLY A 128 -10.53 4.79 -5.04
C GLY A 128 -9.06 4.66 -5.45
N VAL A 129 -8.51 3.44 -5.44
CA VAL A 129 -7.15 3.16 -5.94
C VAL A 129 -7.04 3.44 -7.45
N ALA A 130 -8.11 3.20 -8.22
CA ALA A 130 -8.15 3.45 -9.66
C ALA A 130 -8.15 4.94 -10.02
N PHE A 131 -8.99 5.73 -9.34
CA PHE A 131 -9.12 7.17 -9.59
C PHE A 131 -8.06 8.01 -8.87
N GLY A 132 -7.44 7.48 -7.82
CA GLY A 132 -6.46 8.17 -6.99
C GLY A 132 -5.34 8.83 -7.80
N PRO A 133 -4.66 8.12 -8.71
CA PRO A 133 -3.61 8.70 -9.56
C PRO A 133 -4.12 9.76 -10.54
N LEU A 134 -5.34 9.65 -11.06
CA LEU A 134 -5.92 10.65 -11.97
C LEU A 134 -6.23 11.94 -11.22
N ILE A 135 -6.94 11.82 -10.10
CA ILE A 135 -7.33 12.97 -9.28
C ILE A 135 -6.07 13.61 -8.66
N GLY A 136 -5.15 12.80 -8.14
CA GLY A 136 -3.88 13.28 -7.58
C GLY A 136 -2.98 13.93 -8.63
N GLY A 137 -2.93 13.37 -9.84
CA GLY A 137 -2.21 13.96 -10.98
C GLY A 137 -2.81 15.31 -11.39
N ALA A 138 -4.14 15.41 -11.49
CA ALA A 138 -4.83 16.66 -11.81
C ALA A 138 -4.60 17.75 -10.75
N PHE A 139 -4.66 17.41 -9.45
CA PHE A 139 -4.37 18.37 -8.38
C PHE A 139 -2.91 18.82 -8.38
N THR A 140 -1.99 17.92 -8.68
CA THR A 140 -0.55 18.23 -8.73
C THR A 140 -0.21 19.12 -9.93
N GLU A 141 -0.89 18.95 -11.05
CA GLU A 141 -0.65 19.73 -12.28
C GLU A 141 -1.34 21.09 -12.29
N TYR A 142 -2.63 21.16 -11.93
CA TYR A 142 -3.41 22.39 -12.07
C TYR A 142 -3.55 23.21 -10.78
N THR A 143 -3.09 22.70 -9.66
CA THR A 143 -3.22 23.41 -8.38
C THR A 143 -1.96 23.22 -7.55
N THR A 144 -2.03 22.51 -6.43
CA THR A 144 -0.89 22.17 -5.59
C THR A 144 -1.08 20.76 -5.06
N TRP A 145 0.01 20.03 -4.84
CA TRP A 145 -0.02 18.69 -4.25
C TRP A 145 -0.74 18.63 -2.89
N ARG A 146 -0.88 19.78 -2.19
CA ARG A 146 -1.60 19.90 -0.91
C ARG A 146 -3.08 19.56 -1.05
N TRP A 147 -3.69 19.82 -2.21
CA TRP A 147 -5.10 19.49 -2.46
C TRP A 147 -5.40 17.99 -2.49
N CYS A 148 -4.38 17.15 -2.73
CA CYS A 148 -4.49 15.71 -2.54
C CYS A 148 -4.89 15.33 -1.10
N PHE A 149 -4.64 16.22 -0.13
CA PHE A 149 -5.02 16.05 1.27
C PHE A 149 -6.22 16.90 1.66
N TYR A 150 -6.32 18.14 1.16
CA TYR A 150 -7.46 19.01 1.49
C TYR A 150 -8.79 18.49 0.96
N ILE A 151 -8.81 17.75 -0.14
CA ILE A 151 -10.05 17.18 -0.70
C ILE A 151 -10.76 16.23 0.26
N ASN A 152 -10.02 15.59 1.18
CA ASN A 152 -10.61 14.70 2.18
C ASN A 152 -11.47 15.48 3.18
N LEU A 153 -11.07 16.69 3.59
CA LEU A 153 -11.77 17.47 4.62
C LEU A 153 -13.23 17.83 4.29
N PRO A 154 -13.59 18.41 3.14
CA PRO A 154 -14.97 18.77 2.85
C PRO A 154 -15.84 17.53 2.67
N ILE A 155 -15.32 16.48 2.03
CA ILE A 155 -16.03 15.22 1.85
C ILE A 155 -16.21 14.54 3.20
N GLY A 156 -15.16 14.54 4.03
CA GLY A 156 -15.16 13.92 5.33
C GLY A 156 -16.03 14.65 6.33
N GLY A 157 -16.07 15.98 6.30
CA GLY A 157 -17.00 16.77 7.09
C GLY A 157 -18.45 16.42 6.77
N LEU A 158 -18.78 16.27 5.48
CA LEU A 158 -20.12 15.85 5.04
C LEU A 158 -20.45 14.43 5.52
N VAL A 159 -19.52 13.47 5.36
CA VAL A 159 -19.70 12.08 5.79
C VAL A 159 -19.84 11.99 7.32
N ALA A 160 -19.01 12.70 8.07
CA ALA A 160 -19.09 12.75 9.53
C ALA A 160 -20.43 13.33 9.99
N LEU A 161 -20.91 14.39 9.35
CA LEU A 161 -22.22 14.99 9.62
C LEU A 161 -23.34 13.99 9.36
N MET A 162 -23.32 13.27 8.23
CA MET A 162 -24.30 12.22 7.93
C MET A 162 -24.26 11.08 8.98
N LEU A 163 -23.06 10.62 9.36
CA LEU A 163 -22.89 9.55 10.36
C LEU A 163 -23.32 9.97 11.78
N ILE A 164 -23.27 11.26 12.11
CA ILE A 164 -23.79 11.78 13.38
C ILE A 164 -25.32 11.61 13.43
N PHE A 165 -26.04 11.83 12.33
CA PHE A 165 -27.49 11.70 12.27
C PHE A 165 -27.99 10.26 12.06
N ILE A 166 -27.14 9.36 11.55
CA ILE A 166 -27.49 7.95 11.36
C ILE A 166 -27.27 7.17 12.67
N GLU A 167 -28.26 6.37 13.06
CA GLU A 167 -28.10 5.42 14.15
C GLU A 167 -27.39 4.16 13.65
N ILE A 168 -26.24 3.85 14.26
CA ILE A 168 -25.42 2.71 13.87
C ILE A 168 -25.60 1.64 14.96
N PRO A 169 -26.24 0.50 14.64
CA PRO A 169 -26.44 -0.57 15.61
C PRO A 169 -25.10 -1.20 15.99
N ASP A 170 -24.99 -1.63 17.24
CA ASP A 170 -23.84 -2.38 17.74
C ASP A 170 -24.13 -3.89 17.70
N GLN A 171 -23.22 -4.69 17.14
CA GLN A 171 -23.38 -6.15 17.05
C GLN A 171 -23.42 -6.87 18.40
N ILE A 172 -22.72 -6.33 19.40
CA ILE A 172 -22.43 -7.00 20.66
C ILE A 172 -22.84 -6.05 21.78
N ALA A 173 -23.53 -6.58 22.79
CA ALA A 173 -23.81 -5.83 24.02
C ALA A 173 -22.49 -5.38 24.65
N LYS A 174 -22.30 -4.06 24.77
CA LYS A 174 -21.01 -3.49 25.14
C LYS A 174 -20.83 -3.46 26.65
N PRO A 175 -19.66 -3.87 27.16
CA PRO A 175 -19.34 -3.73 28.58
C PRO A 175 -19.30 -2.24 28.97
N SER A 176 -19.46 -1.94 30.26
CA SER A 176 -19.32 -0.58 30.76
C SER A 176 -17.91 -0.04 30.47
N ILE A 177 -17.78 1.28 30.28
CA ILE A 177 -16.51 1.93 29.88
C ILE A 177 -15.35 1.54 30.81
N LYS A 178 -15.58 1.39 32.13
CA LYS A 178 -14.56 0.92 33.08
C LYS A 178 -14.10 -0.53 32.81
N SER A 179 -15.05 -1.44 32.57
CA SER A 179 -14.72 -2.83 32.24
C SER A 179 -14.05 -2.96 30.87
N ALA A 180 -14.37 -2.08 29.92
CA ALA A 180 -13.70 -2.00 28.62
C ALA A 180 -12.19 -1.68 28.76
N PHE A 181 -11.80 -0.72 29.61
CA PHE A 181 -10.39 -0.39 29.84
C PHE A 181 -9.61 -1.53 30.51
N ASP A 182 -10.19 -2.19 31.52
CA ASP A 182 -9.55 -3.36 32.16
C ASP A 182 -9.47 -4.57 31.22
N THR A 183 -10.49 -4.76 30.38
CA THR A 183 -10.50 -5.83 29.37
C THR A 183 -9.48 -5.56 28.26
N ILE A 184 -9.26 -4.29 27.90
CA ILE A 184 -8.25 -3.86 26.95
C ILE A 184 -6.85 -4.15 27.50
N THR A 185 -6.53 -3.74 28.73
CA THR A 185 -5.20 -4.00 29.31
C THR A 185 -4.92 -5.48 29.56
N GLN A 186 -5.95 -6.31 29.83
CA GLN A 186 -5.79 -7.75 30.08
C GLN A 186 -5.91 -8.66 28.85
N LYS A 187 -6.62 -8.23 27.78
CA LYS A 187 -6.85 -9.06 26.57
C LYS A 187 -6.19 -8.53 25.30
N LEU A 188 -5.68 -7.29 25.28
CA LEU A 188 -4.80 -6.86 24.21
C LEU A 188 -3.38 -7.25 24.54
N ASP A 189 -2.74 -7.87 23.56
CA ASP A 189 -1.31 -8.06 23.58
C ASP A 189 -0.58 -6.74 23.24
N LEU A 190 -0.74 -5.74 24.13
CA LEU A 190 -0.06 -4.46 24.07
C LEU A 190 1.46 -4.64 24.11
N THR A 191 1.93 -5.65 24.85
CA THR A 191 3.35 -6.03 24.90
C THR A 191 3.82 -6.51 23.53
N GLY A 192 3.09 -7.40 22.87
CA GLY A 192 3.39 -7.87 21.51
C GLY A 192 3.42 -6.72 20.51
N PHE A 193 2.48 -5.78 20.61
CA PHE A 193 2.49 -4.56 19.79
C PHE A 193 3.72 -3.67 20.04
N VAL A 194 4.07 -3.42 21.30
CA VAL A 194 5.23 -2.61 21.70
C VAL A 194 6.55 -3.30 21.32
N LEU A 195 6.57 -4.62 21.12
CA LEU A 195 7.73 -5.32 20.57
C LEU A 195 7.77 -5.27 19.04
N PHE A 196 6.63 -5.45 18.38
CA PHE A 196 6.56 -5.48 16.91
C PHE A 196 6.81 -4.10 16.26
N ALA A 197 6.15 -3.05 16.76
CA ALA A 197 6.20 -1.75 16.11
C ALA A 197 7.62 -1.15 16.07
N PRO A 198 8.41 -1.17 17.17
CA PRO A 198 9.80 -0.75 17.13
C PRO A 198 10.68 -1.61 16.23
N ALA A 199 10.49 -2.94 16.20
CA ALA A 199 11.27 -3.82 15.33
C ALA A 199 11.10 -3.44 13.85
N ALA A 200 9.86 -3.18 13.43
CA ALA A 200 9.57 -2.77 12.07
C ALA A 200 10.06 -1.33 11.76
N ILE A 201 9.93 -0.40 12.72
CA ILE A 201 10.46 0.97 12.58
C ILE A 201 11.99 0.93 12.44
N GLN A 202 12.69 0.16 13.28
CA GLN A 202 14.14 0.00 13.22
C GLN A 202 14.60 -0.59 11.88
N LEU A 203 13.87 -1.58 11.36
CA LEU A 203 14.17 -2.17 10.05
C LEU A 203 14.05 -1.14 8.92
N LEU A 204 12.93 -0.39 8.88
CA LEU A 204 12.74 0.64 7.85
C LEU A 204 13.75 1.79 7.97
N LEU A 205 14.06 2.21 9.20
CA LEU A 205 15.08 3.23 9.46
C LEU A 205 16.48 2.74 9.05
N ALA A 206 16.81 1.47 9.27
CA ALA A 206 18.09 0.90 8.86
C ALA A 206 18.25 0.97 7.33
N LEU A 207 17.19 0.60 6.59
CA LEU A 207 17.18 0.66 5.13
C LEU A 207 17.34 2.10 4.63
N GLU A 208 16.59 3.04 5.22
CA GLU A 208 16.62 4.46 4.84
C GLU A 208 17.99 5.11 5.14
N TYR A 209 18.52 4.89 6.34
CA TYR A 209 19.80 5.46 6.75
C TYR A 209 21.00 4.81 6.05
N GLY A 210 20.86 3.54 5.67
CA GLY A 210 21.85 2.79 4.90
C GLY A 210 22.06 3.35 3.50
N GLN A 211 20.98 3.69 2.80
CA GLN A 211 21.06 4.24 1.43
C GLN A 211 21.49 5.71 1.35
N ASN A 212 21.24 6.49 2.42
CA ASN A 212 21.37 7.94 2.38
C ASN A 212 22.49 8.48 3.27
N LYS A 213 22.29 8.44 4.59
CA LYS A 213 23.03 9.32 5.52
C LYS A 213 24.30 8.72 6.09
N TYR A 214 24.30 7.43 6.40
CA TYR A 214 25.38 6.81 7.18
C TYR A 214 26.13 5.70 6.42
N GLY A 215 25.61 5.25 5.28
CA GLY A 215 26.17 4.12 4.52
C GLY A 215 25.93 2.78 5.23
N TRP A 216 25.88 1.70 4.45
CA TRP A 216 25.56 0.35 4.95
C TRP A 216 26.51 -0.18 6.04
N ASN A 217 27.77 0.26 6.03
CA ASN A 217 28.80 -0.17 6.99
C ASN A 217 28.84 0.65 8.29
N SER A 218 27.95 1.63 8.48
CA SER A 218 27.94 2.42 9.71
C SER A 218 27.42 1.63 10.90
N ALA A 219 28.04 1.84 12.06
CA ALA A 219 27.62 1.29 13.34
C ALA A 219 26.13 1.59 13.64
N THR A 220 25.61 2.74 13.19
CA THR A 220 24.19 3.10 13.37
C THR A 220 23.27 2.17 12.56
N VAL A 221 23.61 1.88 11.30
CA VAL A 221 22.79 1.06 10.41
C VAL A 221 22.84 -0.41 10.83
N ILE A 222 24.05 -0.91 11.12
CA ILE A 222 24.23 -2.27 11.64
C ILE A 222 23.52 -2.42 12.99
N GLY A 223 23.64 -1.42 13.89
CA GLY A 223 22.94 -1.40 15.16
C GLY A 223 21.42 -1.43 15.02
N LEU A 224 20.86 -0.72 14.04
CA LEU A 224 19.43 -0.77 13.73
C LEU A 224 18.99 -2.14 13.17
N PHE A 225 19.78 -2.78 12.30
CA PHE A 225 19.49 -4.14 11.82
C PHE A 225 19.55 -5.18 12.95
N CYS A 226 20.60 -5.13 13.77
CA CYS A 226 20.73 -6.02 14.93
C CYS A 226 19.62 -5.77 15.95
N GLY A 227 19.25 -4.50 16.18
CA GLY A 227 18.14 -4.10 17.04
C GLY A 227 16.79 -4.60 16.52
N ALA A 228 16.53 -4.44 15.22
CA ALA A 228 15.32 -4.94 14.57
C ALA A 228 15.23 -6.47 14.68
N GLY A 229 16.32 -7.18 14.36
CA GLY A 229 16.39 -8.63 14.47
C GLY A 229 16.21 -9.11 15.92
N GLY A 230 16.90 -8.48 16.87
CA GLY A 230 16.78 -8.81 18.29
C GLY A 230 15.37 -8.59 18.83
N THR A 231 14.78 -7.43 18.57
CA THR A 231 13.42 -7.10 19.02
C THR A 231 12.37 -7.99 18.33
N PHE A 232 12.58 -8.34 17.06
CA PHE A 232 11.72 -9.29 16.34
C PHE A 232 11.81 -10.71 16.92
N ILE A 233 13.00 -11.17 17.32
CA ILE A 233 13.16 -12.46 18.01
C ILE A 233 12.42 -12.44 19.35
N VAL A 234 12.56 -11.36 20.13
CA VAL A 234 11.83 -11.20 21.39
C VAL A 234 10.32 -11.20 21.16
N PHE A 235 9.84 -10.55 20.09
CA PHE A 235 8.45 -10.58 19.67
C PHE A 235 7.97 -12.01 19.37
N VAL A 236 8.73 -12.79 18.58
CA VAL A 236 8.38 -14.17 18.26
C VAL A 236 8.35 -15.06 19.51
N LEU A 237 9.30 -14.88 20.43
CA LEU A 237 9.34 -15.60 21.71
C LEU A 237 8.16 -15.23 22.60
N TRP A 238 7.76 -13.96 22.61
CA TRP A 238 6.60 -13.47 23.34
C TRP A 238 5.29 -14.02 22.77
N GLU A 239 5.12 -13.99 21.45
CA GLU A 239 3.97 -14.59 20.76
C GLU A 239 3.88 -16.09 21.03
N HIS A 240 5.01 -16.80 21.05
CA HIS A 240 5.06 -18.21 21.44
C HIS A 240 4.65 -18.42 22.90
N HIS A 241 5.07 -17.53 23.81
CA HIS A 241 4.70 -17.62 25.22
C HIS A 241 3.20 -17.34 25.46
N GLN A 242 2.61 -16.40 24.72
CA GLN A 242 1.19 -16.02 24.86
C GLN A 242 0.22 -17.00 24.18
N GLY A 243 0.70 -17.82 23.24
CA GLY A 243 -0.09 -18.88 22.61
C GLY A 243 -1.34 -18.36 21.90
N ASP A 244 -2.51 -18.88 22.25
CA ASP A 244 -3.79 -18.52 21.59
C ASP A 244 -4.30 -17.11 21.93
N LYS A 245 -3.73 -16.46 22.97
CA LYS A 245 -4.05 -15.07 23.32
C LYS A 245 -3.17 -14.05 22.60
N ALA A 246 -2.15 -14.52 21.90
CA ALA A 246 -1.19 -13.67 21.21
C ALA A 246 -1.83 -12.87 20.07
N MET A 247 -1.21 -11.76 19.67
CA MET A 247 -1.73 -10.93 18.57
C MET A 247 -1.78 -11.72 17.26
N ILE A 248 -0.81 -12.60 17.06
CA ILE A 248 -0.65 -13.44 15.89
C ILE A 248 -0.48 -14.90 16.35
N PRO A 249 -1.59 -15.65 16.53
CA PRO A 249 -1.52 -17.03 16.99
C PRO A 249 -0.66 -17.88 16.07
N LEU A 250 0.52 -18.32 16.55
CA LEU A 250 1.48 -19.08 15.75
C LEU A 250 0.88 -20.40 15.24
N ALA A 251 -0.03 -21.00 16.01
CA ALA A 251 -0.79 -22.18 15.60
C ALA A 251 -1.68 -21.92 14.37
N MET A 252 -2.15 -20.69 14.17
CA MET A 252 -2.90 -20.29 12.98
C MET A 252 -1.97 -20.15 11.78
N ILE A 253 -0.83 -19.47 11.94
CA ILE A 253 0.18 -19.32 10.88
C ILE A 253 0.73 -20.68 10.44
N ALA A 254 0.94 -21.62 11.38
CA ALA A 254 1.45 -22.95 11.08
C ALA A 254 0.56 -23.76 10.12
N LYS A 255 -0.73 -23.41 9.99
CA LYS A 255 -1.61 -24.05 9.01
C LYS A 255 -1.13 -23.74 7.60
N ARG A 256 -0.90 -24.80 6.81
CA ARG A 256 -0.44 -24.72 5.41
C ARG A 256 -1.14 -23.66 4.58
N ILE A 257 -2.47 -23.61 4.67
CA ILE A 257 -3.29 -22.67 3.93
C ILE A 257 -3.03 -21.21 4.33
N VAL A 258 -2.78 -20.94 5.62
CA VAL A 258 -2.62 -19.58 6.15
C VAL A 258 -1.27 -19.02 5.75
N TRP A 259 -0.16 -19.71 6.05
CA TRP A 259 1.16 -19.19 5.67
C TRP A 259 1.34 -19.09 4.15
N SER A 260 0.81 -20.04 3.38
CA SER A 260 0.84 -19.98 1.92
C SER A 260 0.03 -18.79 1.38
N SER A 261 -1.18 -18.56 1.90
CA SER A 261 -2.01 -17.40 1.53
C SER A 261 -1.34 -16.08 1.92
N CYS A 262 -0.68 -16.04 3.08
CA CYS A 262 0.08 -14.87 3.52
C CYS A 262 1.25 -14.58 2.59
N LEU A 263 2.04 -15.59 2.20
CA LEU A 263 3.18 -15.39 1.29
C LEU A 263 2.75 -14.99 -0.12
N VAL A 264 1.65 -15.56 -0.63
CA VAL A 264 1.03 -15.09 -1.88
C VAL A 264 0.64 -13.61 -1.73
N MET A 265 -0.05 -13.24 -0.65
CA MET A 265 -0.44 -11.84 -0.42
C MET A 265 0.76 -10.89 -0.31
N VAL A 266 1.85 -11.30 0.35
CA VAL A 266 3.12 -10.54 0.40
C VAL A 266 3.61 -10.23 -1.00
N THR A 267 3.75 -11.26 -1.84
CA THR A 267 4.28 -11.08 -3.21
C THR A 267 3.36 -10.18 -4.04
N LEU A 268 2.04 -10.39 -3.97
CA LEU A 268 1.07 -9.62 -4.73
C LEU A 268 1.07 -8.15 -4.34
N PHE A 269 1.03 -7.86 -3.04
CA PHE A 269 0.94 -6.48 -2.56
C PHE A 269 2.25 -5.72 -2.78
N ALA A 270 3.39 -6.40 -2.64
CA ALA A 270 4.70 -5.87 -3.01
C ALA A 270 4.76 -5.46 -4.50
N MET A 271 4.30 -6.33 -5.40
CA MET A 271 4.24 -6.03 -6.83
C MET A 271 3.30 -4.86 -7.13
N VAL A 272 2.09 -4.87 -6.53
CA VAL A 272 1.09 -3.80 -6.70
C VAL A 272 1.69 -2.45 -6.36
N LEU A 273 2.23 -2.30 -5.15
CA LEU A 273 2.77 -1.01 -4.69
C LEU A 273 4.01 -0.57 -5.48
N SER A 274 4.91 -1.50 -5.80
CA SER A 274 6.11 -1.18 -6.59
C SER A 274 5.72 -0.58 -7.94
N ALA A 275 4.84 -1.22 -8.70
CA ALA A 275 4.45 -0.67 -10.00
C ALA A 275 3.56 0.57 -9.87
N SER A 276 2.69 0.65 -8.86
CA SER A 276 1.88 1.86 -8.64
C SER A 276 2.72 3.09 -8.32
N TYR A 277 3.93 2.91 -7.79
CA TYR A 277 4.87 3.99 -7.49
C TYR A 277 5.83 4.29 -8.65
N TYR A 278 6.53 3.27 -9.16
CA TYR A 278 7.61 3.47 -10.14
C TYR A 278 7.15 3.60 -11.59
N LEU A 279 5.94 3.13 -11.94
CA LEU A 279 5.43 3.28 -13.30
C LEU A 279 5.06 4.74 -13.62
N PRO A 280 4.39 5.51 -12.72
CA PRO A 280 4.27 6.95 -12.89
C PRO A 280 5.61 7.67 -12.95
N VAL A 281 6.60 7.28 -12.13
CA VAL A 281 7.95 7.85 -12.15
C VAL A 281 8.60 7.67 -13.53
N TYR A 282 8.48 6.48 -14.12
CA TYR A 282 8.94 6.23 -15.50
C TYR A 282 8.28 7.18 -16.51
N PHE A 283 6.96 7.36 -16.44
CA PHE A 283 6.25 8.23 -17.37
C PHE A 283 6.58 9.71 -17.19
N GLN A 284 6.78 10.17 -15.95
CA GLN A 284 7.13 11.56 -15.66
C GLN A 284 8.58 11.86 -16.04
N SER A 285 9.54 11.06 -15.57
CA SER A 285 10.96 11.31 -15.78
C SER A 285 11.43 11.02 -17.20
N ILE A 286 11.07 9.84 -17.74
CA ILE A 286 11.64 9.34 -19.00
C ILE A 286 10.83 9.80 -20.21
N LYS A 287 9.51 9.68 -20.13
CA LYS A 287 8.61 10.11 -21.22
C LYS A 287 8.22 11.59 -21.16
N ASN A 288 8.70 12.32 -20.14
CA ASN A 288 8.38 13.74 -19.93
C ASN A 288 6.86 14.00 -19.89
N GLY A 289 6.10 13.03 -19.38
CA GLY A 289 4.66 13.16 -19.22
C GLY A 289 4.35 14.06 -18.03
N SER A 290 3.33 14.90 -18.15
CA SER A 290 2.83 15.65 -17.00
C SER A 290 2.32 14.72 -15.89
N PRO A 291 2.24 15.17 -14.62
CA PRO A 291 1.67 14.37 -13.54
C PRO A 291 0.27 13.81 -13.87
N MET A 292 -0.61 14.59 -14.50
CA MET A 292 -1.91 14.10 -14.95
C MET A 292 -1.77 13.02 -16.02
N MET A 293 -0.95 13.25 -17.05
CA MET A 293 -0.76 12.28 -18.13
C MET A 293 -0.14 10.98 -17.64
N SER A 294 0.76 11.01 -16.65
CA SER A 294 1.28 9.80 -16.02
C SER A 294 0.19 8.99 -15.32
N GLY A 295 -0.78 9.65 -14.69
CA GLY A 295 -1.97 9.02 -14.13
C GLY A 295 -2.88 8.41 -15.20
N VAL A 296 -3.02 9.07 -16.34
CA VAL A 296 -3.76 8.54 -17.51
C VAL A 296 -3.03 7.33 -18.10
N TYR A 297 -1.71 7.35 -18.19
CA TYR A 297 -0.91 6.27 -18.78
C TYR A 297 -0.90 4.98 -17.96
N ILE A 298 -1.26 5.02 -16.67
CA ILE A 298 -1.40 3.81 -15.85
C ILE A 298 -2.82 3.20 -15.86
N LEU A 299 -3.79 3.88 -16.50
CA LEU A 299 -5.17 3.38 -16.64
C LEU A 299 -5.26 1.98 -17.26
N PRO A 300 -4.45 1.60 -18.28
CA PRO A 300 -4.53 0.25 -18.84
C PRO A 300 -4.33 -0.84 -17.79
N SER A 301 -3.37 -0.67 -16.88
CA SER A 301 -3.15 -1.61 -15.78
C SER A 301 -4.33 -1.63 -14.82
N ILE A 302 -4.87 -0.47 -14.47
CA ILE A 302 -5.97 -0.33 -13.50
C ILE A 302 -7.25 -0.96 -14.03
N LEU A 303 -7.61 -0.67 -15.28
CA LEU A 303 -8.80 -1.20 -15.94
C LEU A 303 -8.69 -2.72 -16.11
N ALA A 304 -7.53 -3.22 -16.56
CA ALA A 304 -7.30 -4.66 -16.66
C ALA A 304 -7.42 -5.34 -15.29
N GLN A 305 -6.86 -4.74 -14.23
CA GLN A 305 -6.98 -5.25 -12.87
C GLN A 305 -8.44 -5.31 -12.41
N LEU A 306 -9.24 -4.27 -12.65
CA LEU A 306 -10.67 -4.26 -12.29
C LEU A 306 -11.45 -5.36 -13.01
N VAL A 307 -11.29 -5.46 -14.34
CA VAL A 307 -12.01 -6.45 -15.14
C VAL A 307 -11.65 -7.87 -14.69
N PHE A 308 -10.37 -8.18 -14.54
CA PHE A 308 -9.93 -9.51 -14.11
C PHE A 308 -10.23 -9.83 -12.64
N ALA A 309 -10.30 -8.82 -11.75
CA ALA A 309 -10.75 -9.03 -10.38
C ALA A 309 -12.22 -9.46 -10.31
N VAL A 310 -13.09 -8.81 -11.09
CA VAL A 310 -14.50 -9.20 -11.18
C VAL A 310 -14.65 -10.56 -11.85
N MET A 311 -13.97 -10.78 -12.97
CA MET A 311 -14.02 -12.07 -13.69
C MET A 311 -13.55 -13.23 -12.82
N SER A 312 -12.41 -13.10 -12.16
CA SER A 312 -11.89 -14.15 -11.27
C SER A 312 -12.83 -14.42 -10.10
N GLY A 313 -13.36 -13.40 -9.44
CA GLY A 313 -14.34 -13.59 -8.35
C GLY A 313 -15.59 -14.37 -8.80
N LEU A 314 -16.18 -13.99 -9.95
CA LEU A 314 -17.35 -14.67 -10.51
C LEU A 314 -17.05 -16.10 -10.96
N LEU A 315 -15.91 -16.30 -11.64
CA LEU A 315 -15.52 -17.60 -12.17
C LEU A 315 -15.05 -18.55 -11.06
N ILE A 316 -14.40 -18.07 -10.01
CA ILE A 316 -14.11 -18.88 -8.81
C ILE A 316 -15.41 -19.34 -8.17
N GLY A 317 -16.41 -18.46 -8.06
CA GLY A 317 -17.74 -18.82 -7.55
C GLY A 317 -18.47 -19.88 -8.39
N ARG A 318 -18.30 -19.87 -9.72
CA ARG A 318 -18.92 -20.84 -10.63
C ARG A 318 -18.14 -22.14 -10.79
N LEU A 319 -16.83 -22.05 -11.01
CA LEU A 319 -15.93 -23.17 -11.29
C LEU A 319 -15.47 -23.88 -10.01
N GLY A 320 -15.45 -23.18 -8.88
CA GLY A 320 -15.10 -23.74 -7.58
C GLY A 320 -13.62 -23.78 -7.26
N TYR A 321 -12.72 -23.36 -8.15
CA TYR A 321 -11.27 -23.48 -7.93
C TYR A 321 -10.57 -22.13 -7.99
N TYR A 322 -9.88 -21.75 -6.90
CA TYR A 322 -9.09 -20.51 -6.81
C TYR A 322 -7.61 -20.69 -7.19
N LEU A 323 -7.06 -21.91 -7.12
CA LEU A 323 -5.66 -22.19 -7.40
C LEU A 323 -5.23 -21.83 -8.84
N PRO A 324 -5.99 -22.17 -9.91
CA PRO A 324 -5.64 -21.76 -11.27
C PRO A 324 -5.50 -20.24 -11.43
N TRP A 325 -6.35 -19.48 -10.75
CA TRP A 325 -6.33 -18.01 -10.77
C TRP A 325 -5.11 -17.44 -10.04
N ALA A 326 -4.70 -18.07 -8.93
CA ALA A 326 -3.50 -17.69 -8.20
C ALA A 326 -2.21 -17.98 -9.00
N VAL A 327 -2.16 -19.13 -9.70
CA VAL A 327 -1.04 -19.48 -10.58
C VAL A 327 -1.00 -18.55 -11.80
N PHE A 328 -2.14 -18.33 -12.46
CA PHE A 328 -2.24 -17.37 -13.56
C PHE A 328 -1.78 -15.99 -13.13
N CYS A 329 -2.16 -15.55 -11.93
CA CYS A 329 -1.68 -14.30 -11.36
C CYS A 329 -0.15 -14.24 -11.26
N GLY A 330 0.48 -15.21 -10.61
CA GLY A 330 1.94 -15.25 -10.48
C GLY A 330 2.67 -15.26 -11.83
N VAL A 331 2.20 -16.06 -12.78
CA VAL A 331 2.80 -16.14 -14.13
C VAL A 331 2.60 -14.84 -14.92
N ALA A 332 1.36 -14.35 -15.02
CA ALA A 332 1.05 -13.16 -15.79
C ALA A 332 1.72 -11.91 -15.20
N THR A 333 1.82 -11.82 -13.87
CA THR A 333 2.54 -10.71 -13.21
C THR A 333 4.05 -10.85 -13.33
N ALA A 334 4.64 -12.05 -13.26
CA ALA A 334 6.07 -12.25 -13.51
C ALA A 334 6.45 -11.80 -14.93
N ILE A 335 5.69 -12.24 -15.93
CA ILE A 335 5.89 -11.86 -17.34
C ILE A 335 5.62 -10.37 -17.53
N GLY A 336 4.51 -9.85 -16.99
CA GLY A 336 4.14 -8.43 -17.13
C GLY A 336 5.19 -7.49 -16.53
N ASN A 337 5.67 -7.76 -15.32
CA ASN A 337 6.74 -6.97 -14.70
C ASN A 337 8.08 -7.14 -15.46
N GLY A 338 8.40 -8.35 -15.92
CA GLY A 338 9.62 -8.61 -16.72
C GLY A 338 9.58 -7.96 -18.11
N LEU A 339 8.41 -7.75 -18.70
CA LEU A 339 8.26 -6.97 -19.94
C LEU A 339 8.37 -5.47 -19.65
N ILE A 340 7.85 -5.00 -18.52
CA ILE A 340 7.98 -3.60 -18.09
C ILE A 340 9.45 -3.24 -17.80
N SER A 341 10.29 -4.18 -17.34
CA SER A 341 11.74 -3.94 -17.20
C SER A 341 12.52 -3.92 -18.54
N THR A 342 11.83 -3.99 -19.68
CA THR A 342 12.42 -3.77 -21.01
C THR A 342 12.01 -2.42 -21.61
N LEU A 343 11.38 -1.56 -20.81
CA LEU A 343 10.97 -0.24 -21.27
C LEU A 343 12.21 0.64 -21.48
N SER A 344 12.42 1.09 -22.70
CA SER A 344 13.41 2.10 -23.06
C SER A 344 12.74 3.47 -23.28
N PRO A 345 13.50 4.57 -23.26
CA PRO A 345 13.02 5.89 -23.68
C PRO A 345 12.31 5.88 -25.05
N ASP A 346 12.65 4.96 -25.96
CA ASP A 346 12.10 4.87 -27.31
C ASP A 346 10.89 3.93 -27.44
N THR A 347 10.45 3.30 -26.33
CA THR A 347 9.36 2.31 -26.39
C THR A 347 8.05 2.94 -26.87
N SER A 348 7.40 2.30 -27.85
CA SER A 348 6.13 2.75 -28.43
C SER A 348 4.94 2.59 -27.48
N THR A 349 3.89 3.39 -27.70
CA THR A 349 2.68 3.40 -26.87
C THR A 349 2.01 2.04 -26.77
N GLY A 350 1.86 1.33 -27.90
CA GLY A 350 1.24 0.01 -27.91
C GLY A 350 1.97 -1.03 -27.05
N LYS A 351 3.31 -0.96 -26.97
CA LYS A 351 4.10 -1.92 -26.18
C LYS A 351 3.86 -1.74 -24.68
N TRP A 352 4.04 -0.52 -24.16
CA TRP A 352 3.86 -0.29 -22.72
C TRP A 352 2.40 -0.47 -22.29
N VAL A 353 1.42 -0.15 -23.14
CA VAL A 353 0.00 -0.44 -22.88
C VAL A 353 -0.25 -1.95 -22.77
N GLY A 354 0.27 -2.73 -23.72
CA GLY A 354 0.11 -4.19 -23.72
C GLY A 354 0.74 -4.84 -22.48
N TYR A 355 1.93 -4.39 -22.08
CA TYR A 355 2.61 -4.92 -20.89
C TYR A 355 1.84 -4.61 -19.60
N GLN A 356 1.28 -3.41 -19.50
CA GLN A 356 0.42 -3.02 -18.38
C GLN A 356 -0.87 -3.83 -18.31
N ILE A 357 -1.51 -4.13 -19.45
CA ILE A 357 -2.73 -4.94 -19.47
C ILE A 357 -2.44 -6.35 -18.93
N LEU A 358 -1.33 -6.97 -19.35
CA LEU A 358 -0.93 -8.28 -18.85
C LEU A 358 -0.64 -8.25 -17.34
N MET A 359 0.12 -7.25 -16.89
CA MET A 359 0.42 -7.05 -15.48
C MET A 359 -0.85 -6.84 -14.64
N GLY A 360 -1.75 -5.97 -15.10
CA GLY A 360 -3.03 -5.68 -14.45
C GLY A 360 -3.96 -6.88 -14.41
N ALA A 361 -4.08 -7.61 -15.53
CA ALA A 361 -4.87 -8.83 -15.64
C ALA A 361 -4.41 -9.90 -14.65
N GLY A 362 -3.10 -10.12 -14.55
CA GLY A 362 -2.51 -11.01 -13.56
C GLY A 362 -2.89 -10.61 -12.14
N ARG A 363 -2.62 -9.36 -11.75
CA ARG A 363 -2.94 -8.84 -10.41
C ARG A 363 -4.41 -8.98 -10.07
N GLY A 364 -5.29 -8.56 -10.97
CA GLY A 364 -6.74 -8.64 -10.79
C GLY A 364 -7.21 -10.07 -10.55
N ALA A 365 -6.72 -11.01 -11.35
CA ALA A 365 -7.07 -12.43 -11.25
C ALA A 365 -6.71 -13.08 -9.90
N GLY A 366 -5.57 -12.69 -9.30
CA GLY A 366 -5.06 -13.34 -8.09
C GLY A 366 -5.36 -12.63 -6.78
N PHE A 367 -5.68 -11.34 -6.80
CA PHE A 367 -5.76 -10.51 -5.59
C PHE A 367 -6.74 -11.06 -4.52
N GLN A 368 -7.89 -11.58 -4.96
CA GLN A 368 -8.91 -12.14 -4.06
C GLN A 368 -8.63 -13.59 -3.65
N THR A 369 -7.70 -14.29 -4.31
CA THR A 369 -7.49 -15.73 -4.11
C THR A 369 -7.05 -16.10 -2.68
N PRO A 370 -6.14 -15.37 -2.01
CA PRO A 370 -5.74 -15.71 -0.64
C PRO A 370 -6.89 -15.49 0.35
N MET A 371 -7.72 -14.47 0.12
CA MET A 371 -8.90 -14.19 0.94
C MET A 371 -9.93 -15.32 0.82
N ILE A 372 -10.24 -15.75 -0.40
CA ILE A 372 -11.16 -16.85 -0.67
C ILE A 372 -10.63 -18.16 -0.07
N ALA A 373 -9.32 -18.41 -0.19
CA ALA A 373 -8.67 -19.61 0.35
C ALA A 373 -8.84 -19.70 1.88
N ILE A 374 -8.56 -18.62 2.61
CA ILE A 374 -8.74 -18.56 4.07
C ILE A 374 -10.20 -18.72 4.47
N GLN A 375 -11.12 -18.03 3.78
CA GLN A 375 -12.55 -18.07 4.08
C GLN A 375 -13.15 -19.48 3.93
N ASN A 376 -12.66 -20.27 2.96
CA ASN A 376 -13.21 -21.60 2.68
C ASN A 376 -12.48 -22.74 3.40
N ALA A 377 -11.21 -22.57 3.76
CA ALA A 377 -10.41 -23.63 4.35
C ALA A 377 -10.40 -23.66 5.88
N LEU A 378 -10.70 -22.53 6.54
CA LEU A 378 -10.75 -22.44 7.99
C LEU A 378 -12.16 -22.69 8.51
N ALA A 379 -12.26 -23.17 9.76
CA ALA A 379 -13.54 -23.24 10.45
C ALA A 379 -14.14 -21.83 10.62
N PRO A 380 -15.47 -21.66 10.61
CA PRO A 380 -16.11 -20.34 10.71
C PRO A 380 -15.62 -19.49 11.90
N SER A 381 -15.32 -20.12 13.05
CA SER A 381 -14.77 -19.46 14.23
C SER A 381 -13.33 -18.94 14.06
N GLN A 382 -12.60 -19.45 13.06
CA GLN A 382 -11.20 -19.15 12.79
C GLN A 382 -10.99 -18.24 11.57
N VAL A 383 -12.00 -18.09 10.69
CA VAL A 383 -11.92 -17.28 9.46
C VAL A 383 -11.55 -15.84 9.78
N SER A 384 -12.19 -15.22 10.77
CA SER A 384 -11.93 -13.82 11.15
C SER A 384 -10.48 -13.60 11.60
N VAL A 385 -9.93 -14.54 12.37
CA VAL A 385 -8.52 -14.50 12.82
C VAL A 385 -7.57 -14.66 11.63
N GLY A 386 -7.83 -15.64 10.75
CA GLY A 386 -7.01 -15.84 9.55
C GLY A 386 -7.03 -14.63 8.60
N MET A 387 -8.19 -14.00 8.41
CA MET A 387 -8.33 -12.79 7.60
C MET A 387 -7.59 -11.60 8.21
N ALA A 388 -7.64 -11.43 9.54
CA ALA A 388 -6.90 -10.38 10.22
C ALA A 388 -5.39 -10.54 10.03
N ILE A 389 -4.86 -11.76 10.15
CA ILE A 389 -3.44 -12.06 9.87
C ILE A 389 -3.11 -11.73 8.41
N LEU A 390 -3.95 -12.12 7.46
CA LEU A 390 -3.73 -11.85 6.04
C LEU A 390 -3.66 -10.34 5.73
N MET A 391 -4.58 -9.56 6.28
CA MET A 391 -4.62 -8.09 6.09
C MET A 391 -3.44 -7.38 6.77
N PHE A 392 -3.04 -7.86 7.95
CA PHE A 392 -1.85 -7.37 8.64
C PHE A 392 -0.60 -7.62 7.79
N ILE A 393 -0.41 -8.84 7.31
CA ILE A 393 0.72 -9.22 6.45
C ILE A 393 0.70 -8.44 5.14
N GLN A 394 -0.48 -8.25 4.53
CA GLN A 394 -0.64 -7.42 3.34
C GLN A 394 -0.06 -6.02 3.58
N THR A 395 -0.51 -5.33 4.63
CA THR A 395 -0.07 -3.95 4.86
C THR A 395 1.40 -3.86 5.25
N LEU A 396 1.88 -4.79 6.09
CA LEU A 396 3.30 -4.88 6.46
C LEU A 396 4.18 -5.09 5.23
N SER A 397 3.80 -6.03 4.35
CA SER A 397 4.54 -6.29 3.12
C SER A 397 4.60 -5.06 2.23
N GLY A 398 3.54 -4.26 2.19
CA GLY A 398 3.52 -3.03 1.41
C GLY A 398 4.48 -1.98 1.92
N ALA A 399 4.61 -1.83 3.25
CA ALA A 399 5.60 -0.94 3.83
C ALA A 399 7.03 -1.39 3.52
N VAL A 400 7.33 -2.68 3.75
CA VAL A 400 8.68 -3.24 3.62
C VAL A 400 9.15 -3.28 2.17
N PHE A 401 8.34 -3.81 1.25
CA PHE A 401 8.74 -3.96 -0.15
C PHE A 401 8.77 -2.65 -0.92
N LEU A 402 7.97 -1.65 -0.52
CA LEU A 402 8.09 -0.32 -1.11
C LEU A 402 9.43 0.32 -0.71
N THR A 403 9.88 0.15 0.53
CA THR A 403 11.24 0.58 0.95
C THR A 403 12.35 -0.21 0.25
N PHE A 404 12.19 -1.52 0.02
CA PHE A 404 13.16 -2.27 -0.79
C PHE A 404 13.22 -1.79 -2.24
N ALA A 405 12.07 -1.50 -2.85
CA ALA A 405 12.01 -0.94 -4.21
C ALA A 405 12.74 0.41 -4.29
N ASP A 406 12.62 1.24 -3.26
CA ASP A 406 13.33 2.52 -3.14
C ASP A 406 14.83 2.35 -3.01
N VAL A 407 15.27 1.48 -2.10
CA VAL A 407 16.69 1.14 -1.96
C VAL A 407 17.29 0.65 -3.28
N ILE A 408 16.58 -0.20 -4.01
CA ILE A 408 17.02 -0.72 -5.32
C ILE A 408 17.10 0.43 -6.34
N PHE A 409 16.05 1.25 -6.43
CA PHE A 409 15.99 2.37 -7.36
C PHE A 409 17.09 3.39 -7.09
N SER A 410 17.23 3.84 -5.86
CA SER A 410 18.19 4.86 -5.44
C SER A 410 19.64 4.41 -5.53
N THR A 411 19.92 3.16 -5.14
CA THR A 411 21.26 2.58 -5.30
C THR A 411 21.59 2.42 -6.79
N GLY A 412 20.62 2.01 -7.61
CA GLY A 412 20.74 1.98 -9.07
C GLY A 412 21.07 3.36 -9.62
N LEU A 413 20.34 4.39 -9.20
CA LEU A 413 20.50 5.73 -9.72
C LEU A 413 21.86 6.33 -9.34
N LYS A 414 22.29 6.15 -8.08
CA LYS A 414 23.60 6.60 -7.59
C LYS A 414 24.79 5.90 -8.27
N SER A 415 24.61 4.66 -8.71
CA SER A 415 25.66 3.89 -9.41
C SER A 415 25.69 4.14 -10.93
N LEU A 416 24.52 4.31 -11.55
CA LEU A 416 24.39 4.41 -13.01
C LEU A 416 24.53 5.84 -13.55
N ILE A 417 24.28 6.88 -12.73
CA ILE A 417 24.51 8.28 -13.16
C ILE A 417 25.99 8.51 -13.49
N PRO A 418 26.97 8.17 -12.63
CA PRO A 418 28.38 8.36 -12.96
C PRO A 418 28.85 7.57 -14.20
N GLU A 419 28.20 6.44 -14.50
CA GLU A 419 28.51 5.61 -15.67
C GLU A 419 27.98 6.22 -16.98
N HIS A 420 26.76 6.75 -16.97
CA HIS A 420 26.08 7.22 -18.20
C HIS A 420 26.09 8.74 -18.38
N ALA A 421 26.33 9.51 -17.31
CA ALA A 421 26.33 10.97 -17.28
C ALA A 421 27.39 11.47 -16.29
N PRO A 422 28.70 11.33 -16.62
CA PRO A 422 29.80 11.58 -15.68
C PRO A 422 29.91 13.04 -15.23
N ASN A 423 29.36 13.99 -16.00
CA ASN A 423 29.38 15.41 -15.65
C ASN A 423 28.16 15.84 -14.82
N ALA A 424 27.14 14.97 -14.69
CA ALA A 424 25.95 15.25 -13.91
C ALA A 424 26.19 14.99 -12.41
N ASN A 425 25.73 15.92 -11.56
CA ASN A 425 25.75 15.72 -10.13
C ASN A 425 24.61 14.78 -9.70
N ALA A 426 24.94 13.52 -9.41
CA ALA A 426 23.98 12.51 -8.99
C ALA A 426 23.14 12.92 -7.77
N ALA A 427 23.73 13.64 -6.81
CA ALA A 427 23.00 14.11 -5.62
C ALA A 427 21.96 15.19 -5.98
N ALA A 428 22.30 16.09 -6.92
CA ALA A 428 21.38 17.12 -7.39
C ALA A 428 20.23 16.51 -8.22
N VAL A 429 20.51 15.46 -8.99
CA VAL A 429 19.50 14.71 -9.75
C VAL A 429 18.53 13.98 -8.83
N VAL A 430 19.03 13.28 -7.83
CA VAL A 430 18.19 12.61 -6.81
C VAL A 430 17.35 13.63 -6.04
N ALA A 431 17.93 14.80 -5.71
CA ALA A 431 17.23 15.87 -5.02
C ALA A 431 16.12 16.53 -5.86
N ALA A 432 16.33 16.66 -7.18
CA ALA A 432 15.36 17.24 -8.09
C ALA A 432 14.10 16.38 -8.25
N GLY A 433 14.21 15.07 -8.00
CA GLY A 433 13.11 14.11 -8.15
C GLY A 433 12.61 13.98 -9.59
N ALA A 434 11.60 13.13 -9.78
CA ALA A 434 11.15 12.64 -11.07
C ALA A 434 10.73 13.73 -12.07
N THR A 435 10.22 14.87 -11.57
CA THR A 435 9.71 15.98 -12.38
C THR A 435 10.73 17.09 -12.61
N GLY A 436 11.75 17.23 -11.75
CA GLY A 436 12.70 18.35 -11.78
C GLY A 436 14.02 18.05 -12.49
N ILE A 437 14.25 16.82 -12.94
CA ILE A 437 15.53 16.37 -13.53
C ILE A 437 15.97 17.29 -14.68
N ARG A 438 15.03 17.70 -15.52
CA ARG A 438 15.30 18.54 -16.71
C ARG A 438 15.71 19.97 -16.37
N ASP A 439 15.42 20.43 -15.16
CA ASP A 439 15.78 21.78 -14.69
C ASP A 439 17.19 21.82 -14.07
N VAL A 440 17.72 20.66 -13.69
CA VAL A 440 18.97 20.52 -12.92
C VAL A 440 20.09 19.87 -13.74
N VAL A 441 19.77 19.21 -14.85
CA VAL A 441 20.72 18.49 -15.71
C VAL A 441 20.95 19.24 -17.02
N SER A 442 22.20 19.29 -17.46
CA SER A 442 22.59 19.86 -18.76
C SER A 442 21.93 19.10 -19.93
N ALA A 443 21.71 19.76 -21.07
CA ALA A 443 21.14 19.11 -22.25
C ALA A 443 22.01 17.96 -22.78
N GLU A 444 23.33 18.00 -22.52
CA GLU A 444 24.30 16.99 -22.94
C GLU A 444 24.23 15.72 -22.08
N ASP A 445 24.04 15.86 -20.77
CA ASP A 445 23.98 14.74 -19.82
C ASP A 445 22.58 14.13 -19.69
N LEU A 446 21.54 14.86 -20.11
CA LEU A 446 20.16 14.45 -19.96
C LEU A 446 19.87 13.05 -20.53
N PRO A 447 20.31 12.67 -21.74
CA PRO A 447 20.08 11.31 -22.26
C PRO A 447 20.72 10.21 -21.38
N GLY A 448 21.90 10.49 -20.82
CA GLY A 448 22.60 9.60 -19.90
C GLY A 448 21.85 9.43 -18.58
N VAL A 449 21.36 10.53 -18.01
CA VAL A 449 20.53 10.51 -16.79
C VAL A 449 19.21 9.78 -17.04
N LEU A 450 18.54 10.01 -18.16
CA LEU A 450 17.30 9.28 -18.50
C LEU A 450 17.54 7.77 -18.64
N THR A 451 18.69 7.37 -19.18
CA THR A 451 19.11 5.96 -19.26
C THR A 451 19.34 5.37 -17.88
N ALA A 452 20.02 6.10 -16.99
CA ALA A 452 20.23 5.70 -15.60
C ALA A 452 18.90 5.54 -14.84
N TYR A 453 17.96 6.47 -15.03
CA TYR A 453 16.59 6.35 -14.49
C TYR A 453 15.87 5.11 -15.02
N SER A 454 15.90 4.87 -16.34
CA SER A 454 15.24 3.72 -16.96
C SER A 454 15.76 2.41 -16.39
N LYS A 455 17.08 2.22 -16.36
CA LYS A 455 17.71 1.03 -15.80
C LYS A 455 17.45 0.86 -14.30
N SER A 456 17.40 1.96 -13.55
CA SER A 456 17.06 1.91 -12.11
C SER A 456 15.62 1.46 -11.88
N VAL A 457 14.69 1.93 -12.72
CA VAL A 457 13.31 1.42 -12.75
C VAL A 457 13.29 -0.07 -13.14
N ASP A 458 14.07 -0.48 -14.14
CA ASP A 458 14.15 -1.89 -14.57
C ASP A 458 14.58 -2.82 -13.43
N HIS A 459 15.54 -2.40 -12.59
CA HIS A 459 15.96 -3.15 -11.42
C HIS A 459 14.82 -3.38 -10.41
N VAL A 460 13.96 -2.38 -10.18
CA VAL A 460 12.76 -2.55 -9.34
C VAL A 460 11.81 -3.58 -9.94
N PHE A 461 11.62 -3.54 -11.27
CA PHE A 461 10.74 -4.47 -11.95
C PHE A 461 11.32 -5.89 -12.06
N TYR A 462 12.65 -6.08 -12.01
CA TYR A 462 13.24 -7.41 -11.84
C TYR A 462 12.90 -8.02 -10.47
N MET A 463 12.94 -7.23 -9.40
CA MET A 463 12.46 -7.68 -8.09
C MET A 463 10.98 -8.06 -8.16
N ALA A 464 10.14 -7.22 -8.78
CA ALA A 464 8.72 -7.51 -8.94
C ALA A 464 8.46 -8.78 -9.79
N ALA A 465 9.25 -9.02 -10.83
CA ALA A 465 9.17 -10.23 -11.65
C ALA A 465 9.57 -11.49 -10.87
N ALA A 466 10.64 -11.42 -10.08
CA ALA A 466 11.08 -12.51 -9.21
C ALA A 466 10.01 -12.85 -8.16
N LEU A 467 9.36 -11.83 -7.57
CA LEU A 467 8.23 -12.03 -6.66
C LEU A 467 7.04 -12.72 -7.35
N GLY A 468 6.82 -12.48 -8.65
CA GLY A 468 5.84 -13.19 -9.47
C GLY A 468 6.11 -14.70 -9.53
N ALA A 469 7.36 -15.10 -9.76
CA ALA A 469 7.75 -16.51 -9.75
C ALA A 469 7.58 -17.15 -8.36
N VAL A 470 7.96 -16.42 -7.30
CA VAL A 470 7.77 -16.85 -5.91
C VAL A 470 6.29 -17.02 -5.57
N CYS A 471 5.42 -16.13 -6.09
CA CYS A 471 3.98 -16.22 -5.95
C CYS A 471 3.43 -17.54 -6.50
N VAL A 472 3.91 -17.98 -7.67
CA VAL A 472 3.50 -19.27 -8.27
C VAL A 472 3.84 -20.44 -7.35
N PHE A 473 5.06 -20.46 -6.81
CA PHE A 473 5.49 -21.52 -5.89
C PHE A 473 4.60 -21.60 -4.65
N PHE A 474 4.32 -20.45 -4.01
CA PHE A 474 3.48 -20.44 -2.82
C PHE A 474 2.00 -20.63 -3.13
N ALA A 475 1.52 -20.32 -4.33
CA ALA A 475 0.13 -20.56 -4.71
C ALA A 475 -0.27 -22.03 -4.59
N PHE A 476 0.63 -22.96 -4.98
CA PHE A 476 0.39 -24.41 -4.81
C PHE A 476 0.23 -24.83 -3.34
N GLY A 477 0.77 -24.05 -2.39
CA GLY A 477 0.57 -24.25 -0.96
C GLY A 477 -0.89 -24.12 -0.51
N MET A 478 -1.71 -23.35 -1.23
CA MET A 478 -3.12 -23.15 -0.89
C MET A 478 -3.98 -24.39 -1.21
N GLY A 479 -3.50 -25.25 -2.10
CA GLY A 479 -4.12 -26.53 -2.43
C GLY A 479 -5.31 -26.41 -3.38
N TRP A 480 -5.65 -27.54 -4.00
CA TRP A 480 -6.73 -27.66 -4.97
C TRP A 480 -8.04 -27.99 -4.24
N LYS A 481 -8.73 -26.97 -3.74
CA LYS A 481 -10.00 -27.14 -3.01
C LYS A 481 -11.18 -26.60 -3.82
N ASP A 482 -12.27 -27.37 -3.84
CA ASP A 482 -13.55 -26.95 -4.39
C ASP A 482 -14.29 -26.07 -3.37
N VAL A 483 -14.54 -24.81 -3.72
CA VAL A 483 -15.25 -23.82 -2.88
C VAL A 483 -16.75 -23.75 -3.17
N ARG A 484 -17.30 -24.61 -4.03
CA ARG A 484 -18.75 -24.67 -4.28
C ARG A 484 -19.47 -25.26 -3.07
N LYS A 485 -20.55 -24.60 -2.63
CA LYS A 485 -21.44 -25.17 -1.60
C LYS A 485 -22.05 -26.47 -2.13
N LYS A 486 -21.81 -27.60 -1.44
CA LYS A 486 -22.54 -28.85 -1.70
C LYS A 486 -24.04 -28.59 -1.49
N LYS A 487 -24.88 -28.99 -2.45
CA LYS A 487 -26.34 -29.02 -2.24
C LYS A 487 -26.62 -29.91 -1.01
N PRO A 488 -27.52 -29.52 -0.10
CA PRO A 488 -27.93 -30.39 0.99
C PRO A 488 -28.46 -31.72 0.39
N SER A 489 -28.01 -32.84 0.94
CA SER A 489 -28.53 -34.15 0.56
C SER A 489 -30.01 -34.22 0.94
N PRO A 490 -30.87 -34.86 0.12
CA PRO A 490 -32.31 -34.96 0.38
C PRO A 490 -32.69 -35.81 1.60
N GLU A 491 -31.74 -36.25 2.43
CA GLU A 491 -32.00 -37.07 3.63
C GLU A 491 -32.24 -36.24 4.91
N ASN A 492 -32.15 -34.90 4.86
CA ASN A 492 -32.37 -34.03 6.03
C ASN A 492 -33.43 -32.93 5.78
N VAL A 493 -34.53 -33.26 5.10
CA VAL A 493 -35.73 -32.39 5.02
C VAL A 493 -36.88 -33.04 5.74
#